data_AF-A0A9P1KAB4-F1
#
_entry.id   AF-A0A9P1KAB4-F1
#
_cell.length_a   1.000
_cell.length_b   1.000
_cell.length_c   1.000
_cell.angle_alpha   90.00
_cell.angle_beta   90.00
_cell.angle_gamma   90.00
#
_symmetry.space_group_name_H-M   'P 1'
#
loop_
_entity.id
_entity.type
_entity.pdbx_description
1 polymer ?
#
loop_
_entity_poly.entity_id
_entity_poly.type
_entity_poly.pdbx_seq_one_letter_code
_entity_poly.pdbx_strand_id
1 'polypeptide(L)'
;MPEPQETVAYQWQRLVNNVRNLPKRISQAIQGTPETEIWSSLENQTLDFDLLEDHLKEIHRIVKKDGSDILGTRLILDERQNLMEIKIYSRKGEKNSLLTNHVKINSMKNIPPDIMEEIQSKGRVELTIHLMI
;
A
#
# COMPACT_ATOMS: atom_id res chain seq x y z
N MET A 1 11.56 -24.97 21.61
CA MET A 1 10.28 -24.43 21.13
C MET A 1 10.56 -23.83 19.77
N PRO A 2 9.90 -24.25 18.68
CA PRO A 2 10.04 -23.54 17.42
C PRO A 2 9.36 -22.18 17.57
N GLU A 3 10.05 -21.12 17.15
CA GLU A 3 9.47 -19.78 17.04
C GLU A 3 8.23 -19.85 16.13
N PRO A 4 7.10 -19.22 16.49
CA PRO A 4 5.94 -19.22 15.62
C PRO A 4 6.35 -18.58 14.30
N GLN A 5 6.26 -19.34 13.21
CA GLN A 5 6.46 -18.81 11.87
C GLN A 5 5.51 -17.63 11.72
N GLU A 6 6.04 -16.41 11.59
CA GLU A 6 5.23 -15.22 11.36
C GLU A 6 4.46 -15.46 10.06
N THR A 7 3.16 -15.70 10.17
CA THR A 7 2.32 -15.91 9.00
C THR A 7 2.10 -14.56 8.31
N VAL A 8 1.91 -14.60 7.00
CA VAL A 8 1.57 -13.44 6.16
C VAL A 8 0.41 -12.66 6.77
N ALA A 9 -0.61 -13.37 7.25
CA ALA A 9 -1.74 -12.78 7.97
C ALA A 9 -1.32 -12.02 9.24
N TYR A 10 -0.34 -12.52 10.00
CA TYR A 10 0.18 -11.85 11.19
C TYR A 10 1.00 -10.60 10.86
N GLN A 11 1.86 -10.66 9.84
CA GLN A 11 2.61 -9.50 9.34
C GLN A 11 1.65 -8.42 8.81
N TRP A 12 0.64 -8.82 8.04
CA TRP A 12 -0.40 -7.93 7.54
C TRP A 12 -1.27 -7.34 8.65
N GLN A 13 -1.68 -8.13 9.64
CA GLN A 13 -2.40 -7.59 10.80
C GLN A 13 -1.57 -6.56 11.56
N ARG A 14 -0.26 -6.74 11.72
CA ARG A 14 0.61 -5.72 12.33
C ARG A 14 0.72 -4.47 11.47
N LEU A 15 0.86 -4.63 10.14
CA LEU A 15 0.95 -3.52 9.20
C LEU A 15 -0.34 -2.71 9.11
N VAL A 16 -1.51 -3.32 9.28
CA VAL A 16 -2.84 -2.67 9.18
C VAL A 16 -3.38 -2.22 10.55
N ASN A 17 -3.13 -2.96 11.64
CA ASN A 17 -3.60 -2.58 12.99
C ASN A 17 -2.93 -1.33 13.53
N ASN A 18 -1.67 -1.07 13.16
CA ASN A 18 -0.99 0.20 13.48
C ASN A 18 -1.68 1.42 12.85
N VAL A 19 -2.66 1.21 11.97
CA VAL A 19 -3.15 2.20 11.02
C VAL A 19 -4.62 2.55 11.17
N ARG A 20 -5.38 1.84 12.01
CA ARG A 20 -6.69 2.34 12.48
C ARG A 20 -6.62 3.73 13.14
N ASN A 21 -5.40 4.20 13.46
CA ASN A 21 -5.11 5.53 14.02
C ASN A 21 -4.59 6.56 13.01
N LEU A 22 -4.59 6.30 11.69
CA LEU A 22 -4.10 7.31 10.73
C LEU A 22 -5.04 8.53 10.73
N PRO A 23 -4.57 9.74 11.07
CA PRO A 23 -5.45 10.89 11.16
C PRO A 23 -5.98 11.26 9.77
N LYS A 24 -7.31 11.39 9.65
CA LYS A 24 -8.06 11.91 8.48
C LYS A 24 -7.49 13.21 7.88
N ARG A 25 -6.58 13.89 8.60
CA ARG A 25 -5.93 15.15 8.23
C ARG A 25 -4.92 15.03 7.10
N ILE A 26 -4.35 13.85 6.83
CA ILE A 26 -3.28 13.69 5.81
C ILE A 26 -3.80 13.97 4.39
N SER A 27 -5.07 13.65 4.10
CA SER A 27 -5.65 13.88 2.76
C SER A 27 -5.96 15.35 2.44
N GLN A 28 -6.07 16.24 3.43
CA GLN A 28 -6.61 17.59 3.23
C GLN A 28 -5.57 18.63 2.79
N ALA A 29 -4.27 18.31 2.81
CA ALA A 29 -3.19 19.29 2.60
C ALA A 29 -2.28 19.00 1.40
N ILE A 30 -2.73 18.17 0.44
CA ILE A 30 -1.94 17.77 -0.74
C ILE A 30 -2.05 18.84 -1.83
N GLN A 31 -0.91 19.36 -2.29
CA GLN A 31 -0.83 20.19 -3.50
C GLN A 31 -0.19 19.39 -4.63
N GLY A 32 -1.01 18.87 -5.54
CA GLY A 32 -0.58 18.19 -6.76
C GLY A 32 -0.39 16.67 -6.57
N THR A 33 -0.89 15.93 -7.56
CA THR A 33 -0.76 14.48 -7.66
C THR A 33 0.13 14.16 -8.86
N PRO A 34 1.46 14.06 -8.70
CA PRO A 34 2.25 13.37 -9.70
C PRO A 34 1.79 11.90 -9.75
N GLU A 35 1.06 11.55 -10.82
CA GLU A 35 0.87 10.16 -11.18
C GLU A 35 2.22 9.62 -11.65
N THR A 36 2.69 8.54 -11.05
CA THR A 36 3.98 7.95 -11.42
C THR A 36 3.83 6.44 -11.47
N GLU A 37 4.12 5.86 -12.64
CA GLU A 37 4.14 4.41 -12.86
C GLU A 37 5.44 3.80 -12.32
N ILE A 38 5.67 3.89 -11.00
CA ILE A 38 6.85 3.28 -10.35
C ILE A 38 6.76 1.74 -10.42
N TRP A 39 5.58 1.20 -10.69
CA TRP A 39 5.27 -0.22 -10.50
C TRP A 39 4.61 -0.81 -11.75
N SER A 40 5.15 -0.41 -12.91
CA SER A 40 4.73 -0.85 -14.25
C SER A 40 5.09 -2.31 -14.59
N SER A 41 5.76 -3.03 -13.68
CA SER A 41 6.28 -4.38 -13.92
C SER A 41 5.95 -5.35 -12.78
N LEU A 42 4.67 -5.61 -12.51
CA LEU A 42 4.29 -6.92 -11.99
C LEU A 42 4.40 -7.91 -13.15
N GLU A 43 5.40 -8.79 -13.14
CA GLU A 43 5.44 -9.92 -14.06
C GLU A 43 4.09 -10.65 -14.00
N ASN A 44 3.44 -10.80 -15.16
CA ASN A 44 2.10 -11.39 -15.32
C ASN A 44 0.95 -10.68 -14.58
N GLN A 45 1.10 -9.41 -14.17
CA GLN A 45 0.05 -8.64 -13.49
C GLN A 45 -0.50 -9.38 -12.25
N THR A 46 0.37 -10.13 -11.56
CA THR A 46 0.00 -10.91 -10.37
C THR A 46 0.47 -10.18 -9.12
N LEU A 47 -0.46 -9.84 -8.22
CA LEU A 47 -0.12 -9.26 -6.92
C LEU A 47 0.14 -10.39 -5.93
N ASP A 48 1.39 -10.49 -5.46
CA ASP A 48 1.75 -11.37 -4.35
C ASP A 48 1.82 -10.58 -3.04
N PHE A 49 0.95 -10.91 -2.09
CA PHE A 49 0.90 -10.24 -0.79
C PHE A 49 2.14 -10.52 0.08
N ASP A 50 2.92 -11.57 -0.22
CA ASP A 50 4.19 -11.87 0.45
C ASP A 50 5.28 -10.86 0.06
N LEU A 51 5.25 -10.40 -1.21
CA LEU A 51 6.23 -9.46 -1.76
C LEU A 51 5.79 -8.00 -1.66
N LEU A 52 4.51 -7.76 -1.36
CA LEU A 52 3.90 -6.44 -1.32
C LEU A 52 4.58 -5.51 -0.31
N GLU A 53 4.99 -6.01 0.87
CA GLU A 53 5.71 -5.20 1.84
C GLU A 53 7.07 -4.70 1.29
N ASP A 54 7.85 -5.59 0.69
CA ASP A 54 9.18 -5.26 0.17
C ASP A 54 9.11 -4.29 -1.01
N HIS A 55 8.12 -4.47 -1.87
CA HIS A 55 7.85 -3.51 -2.94
C HIS A 55 7.45 -2.13 -2.39
N LEU A 56 6.58 -2.07 -1.37
CA LEU A 56 6.22 -0.79 -0.76
C LEU A 56 7.44 -0.13 -0.10
N LYS A 57 8.33 -0.90 0.54
CA LYS A 57 9.62 -0.40 1.07
C LYS A 57 10.49 0.17 -0.04
N GLU A 58 10.54 -0.47 -1.21
CA GLU A 58 11.29 0.04 -2.36
C GLU A 58 10.74 1.38 -2.84
N ILE A 59 9.42 1.51 -2.99
CA ILE A 59 8.80 2.78 -3.39
C ILE A 59 9.07 3.85 -2.33
N HIS A 60 8.97 3.52 -1.04
CA HIS A 60 9.30 4.46 0.02
C HIS A 60 10.77 4.87 -0.01
N ARG A 61 11.71 3.97 -0.33
CA ARG A 61 13.13 4.30 -0.52
C ARG A 61 13.32 5.28 -1.69
N ILE A 62 12.61 5.10 -2.79
CA ILE A 62 12.66 6.02 -3.94
C ILE A 62 12.15 7.41 -3.53
N VAL A 63 11.01 7.47 -2.86
CA VAL A 63 10.42 8.75 -2.39
C VAL A 63 11.31 9.42 -1.32
N LYS A 64 11.89 8.65 -0.38
CA LYS A 64 12.83 9.17 0.62
C LYS A 64 14.14 9.66 0.00
N LYS A 65 14.64 9.03 -1.07
CA LYS A 65 15.84 9.49 -1.80
C LYS A 65 15.67 10.89 -2.40
N ASP A 66 14.44 11.30 -2.72
CA ASP A 66 14.12 12.66 -3.13
C ASP A 66 14.09 13.66 -1.96
N GLY A 67 14.39 13.22 -0.73
CA GLY A 67 14.39 14.07 0.47
C GLY A 67 12.99 14.29 1.07
N SER A 68 12.03 13.41 0.75
CA SER A 68 10.67 13.47 1.30
C SER A 68 10.49 12.51 2.49
N ASP A 69 9.83 12.98 3.55
CA ASP A 69 9.31 12.14 4.63
C ASP A 69 8.05 11.41 4.18
N ILE A 70 7.88 10.14 4.55
CA ILE A 70 6.63 9.42 4.31
C ILE A 70 5.68 9.65 5.47
N LEU A 71 4.47 10.12 5.18
CA LEU A 71 3.40 10.32 6.16
C LEU A 71 2.47 9.10 6.28
N GLY A 72 2.39 8.30 5.21
CA GLY A 72 1.59 7.07 5.18
C GLY A 72 1.39 6.54 3.77
N THR A 73 0.87 5.33 3.67
CA THR A 73 0.49 4.73 2.39
C THR A 73 -0.92 4.18 2.47
N ARG A 74 -1.69 4.36 1.42
CA ARG A 74 -3.01 3.78 1.24
C ARG A 74 -2.98 2.89 0.02
N LEU A 75 -3.40 1.65 0.19
CA LEU A 75 -3.51 0.66 -0.85
C LEU A 75 -5.00 0.39 -1.08
N ILE A 76 -5.48 0.58 -2.29
CA ILE A 76 -6.85 0.30 -2.69
C ILE A 76 -6.80 -0.83 -3.69
N LEU A 77 -7.53 -1.90 -3.42
CA LEU A 77 -7.72 -3.00 -4.36
C LEU A 77 -9.17 -2.96 -4.82
N ASP A 78 -9.38 -2.79 -6.11
CA ASP A 78 -10.68 -2.73 -6.77
C ASP A 78 -10.78 -3.90 -7.77
N GLU A 79 -11.43 -4.98 -7.34
CA GLU A 79 -11.60 -6.19 -8.15
C GLU A 79 -12.47 -5.89 -9.38
N ARG A 80 -13.45 -5.00 -9.26
CA ARG A 80 -14.36 -4.66 -10.37
C ARG A 80 -13.62 -4.02 -11.53
N GLN A 81 -12.54 -3.30 -11.23
CA GLN A 81 -11.70 -2.65 -12.22
C GLN A 81 -10.39 -3.41 -12.51
N ASN A 82 -10.16 -4.55 -11.85
CA ASN A 82 -8.89 -5.28 -11.89
C ASN A 82 -7.70 -4.34 -11.60
N LEU A 83 -7.88 -3.44 -10.63
CA LEU A 83 -6.99 -2.31 -10.39
C LEU A 83 -6.54 -2.29 -8.94
N MET A 84 -5.26 -2.06 -8.76
CA MET A 84 -4.67 -1.64 -7.50
C MET A 84 -4.19 -0.21 -7.62
N GLU A 85 -4.53 0.59 -6.63
CA GLU A 85 -4.06 1.95 -6.48
C GLU A 85 -3.24 2.05 -5.20
N ILE A 86 -1.99 2.47 -5.32
CA ILE A 86 -1.18 2.89 -4.18
C ILE A 86 -1.14 4.40 -4.13
N LYS A 87 -1.49 4.95 -2.98
CA LYS A 87 -1.39 6.36 -2.63
C LYS A 87 -0.35 6.53 -1.53
N ILE A 88 0.75 7.21 -1.84
CA ILE A 88 1.81 7.50 -0.88
C ILE A 88 1.76 8.99 -0.56
N TYR A 89 1.53 9.28 0.71
CA TYR A 89 1.51 10.62 1.24
C TYR A 89 2.91 10.94 1.74
N SER A 90 3.50 12.00 1.21
CA SER A 90 4.85 12.41 1.59
C SER A 90 4.92 13.91 1.88
N ARG A 91 5.98 14.34 2.55
CA ARG A 91 6.25 15.73 2.90
C ARG A 91 7.70 16.09 2.60
N LYS A 92 7.92 17.19 1.89
CA LYS A 92 9.24 17.75 1.62
C LYS A 92 9.27 19.20 2.10
N GLY A 93 9.94 19.45 3.22
CA GLY A 93 9.84 20.73 3.94
C GLY A 93 8.41 20.99 4.43
N GLU A 94 7.83 22.12 4.04
CA GLU A 94 6.43 22.48 4.39
C GLU A 94 5.39 21.99 3.38
N LYS A 95 5.81 21.36 2.28
CA LYS A 95 4.92 20.90 1.21
C LYS A 95 4.55 19.44 1.40
N ASN A 96 3.26 19.13 1.33
CA ASN A 96 2.78 17.76 1.25
C ASN A 96 2.48 17.39 -0.21
N SER A 97 2.81 16.16 -0.57
CA SER A 97 2.62 15.61 -1.91
C SER A 97 1.94 14.25 -1.83
N LEU A 98 1.22 13.90 -2.89
CA LEU A 98 0.60 12.60 -3.07
C LEU A 98 1.17 11.96 -4.31
N LEU A 99 1.82 10.83 -4.15
CA LEU A 99 2.16 9.97 -5.27
C LEU A 99 1.05 8.92 -5.42
N THR A 100 0.44 8.87 -6.60
CA THR A 100 -0.53 7.83 -6.94
C THR A 100 0.08 6.92 -7.99
N ASN A 101 0.01 5.62 -7.76
CA ASN A 101 0.47 4.59 -8.67
C ASN A 101 -0.66 3.60 -8.93
N HIS A 102 -0.94 3.37 -10.21
CA HIS A 102 -2.01 2.50 -10.68
C HIS A 102 -1.40 1.24 -11.29
N VAL A 103 -1.85 0.08 -10.82
CA VAL A 103 -1.35 -1.20 -11.30
C VAL A 103 -2.52 -2.09 -11.64
N LYS A 104 -2.54 -2.61 -12.87
CA LYS A 104 -3.50 -3.64 -13.27
C LYS A 104 -3.11 -4.96 -12.62
N ILE A 105 -4.08 -5.60 -11.99
CA ILE A 105 -3.94 -6.92 -11.37
C ILE A 105 -4.90 -7.88 -12.04
N ASN A 106 -4.37 -8.96 -12.61
CA ASN A 106 -5.17 -10.06 -13.17
C ASN A 106 -5.37 -11.20 -12.17
N SER A 107 -4.46 -11.36 -11.22
CA SER A 107 -4.57 -12.38 -10.18
C SER A 107 -3.86 -11.96 -8.90
N MET A 108 -4.29 -12.49 -7.78
CA MET A 108 -3.73 -12.20 -6.47
C MET A 108 -3.30 -13.51 -5.79
N LYS A 109 -2.14 -13.52 -5.13
CA LYS A 109 -1.57 -14.66 -4.40
C LYS A 109 -1.34 -14.29 -2.94
N ASN A 110 -1.40 -15.31 -2.08
CA ASN A 110 -1.14 -15.20 -0.64
C ASN A 110 -1.97 -14.13 0.08
N ILE A 111 -3.18 -13.85 -0.42
CA ILE A 111 -4.07 -12.84 0.17
C ILE A 111 -4.46 -13.29 1.60
N PRO A 112 -4.33 -12.42 2.61
CA PRO A 112 -4.89 -12.68 3.93
C PRO A 112 -6.40 -12.94 3.87
N PRO A 113 -6.93 -13.93 4.62
CA PRO A 113 -8.35 -14.29 4.58
C PRO A 113 -9.30 -13.10 4.83
N ASP A 114 -8.96 -12.26 5.81
CA ASP A 114 -9.76 -11.06 6.15
C ASP A 114 -9.88 -10.08 4.96
N ILE A 115 -8.83 -9.94 4.16
CA ILE A 115 -8.79 -9.07 2.98
C ILE A 115 -9.56 -9.72 1.83
N MET A 116 -9.42 -11.05 1.66
CA MET A 116 -10.17 -11.80 0.66
C MET A 116 -11.68 -11.71 0.90
N GLU A 117 -12.13 -11.89 2.15
CA GLU A 117 -13.54 -11.76 2.51
C GLU A 117 -14.08 -10.35 2.23
N GLU A 118 -13.31 -9.31 2.55
CA GLU A 118 -13.73 -7.94 2.31
C GLU A 118 -13.81 -7.61 0.81
N ILE A 119 -12.87 -8.10 0.00
CA ILE A 119 -12.91 -7.99 -1.46
C ILE A 119 -14.14 -8.72 -2.00
N GLN A 120 -14.38 -9.97 -1.61
CA GLN A 120 -15.54 -10.74 -2.09
C GLN A 120 -16.87 -10.11 -1.68
N SER A 121 -16.94 -9.50 -0.49
CA SER A 121 -18.16 -8.87 0.02
C SER A 121 -18.45 -7.51 -0.64
N LYS A 122 -17.42 -6.68 -0.84
CA LYS A 122 -17.61 -5.27 -1.26
C LYS A 122 -17.18 -5.02 -2.71
N GLY A 123 -16.38 -5.90 -3.29
CA GLY A 123 -15.68 -5.74 -4.57
C GLY A 123 -14.49 -4.77 -4.50
N ARG A 124 -14.20 -4.24 -3.31
CA ARG A 124 -13.16 -3.25 -3.06
C ARG A 124 -12.74 -3.25 -1.60
N VAL A 125 -11.43 -3.18 -1.36
CA VAL A 125 -10.86 -3.03 -0.03
C VAL A 125 -9.88 -1.86 -0.01
N GLU A 126 -9.88 -1.11 1.09
CA GLU A 126 -8.99 0.02 1.30
C GLU A 126 -8.15 -0.25 2.54
N LEU A 127 -6.88 -0.50 2.30
CA LEU A 127 -5.89 -0.79 3.31
C LEU A 127 -5.06 0.47 3.54
N THR A 128 -4.82 0.78 4.80
CA THR A 128 -3.87 1.85 5.13
C THR A 128 -2.67 1.17 5.76
N ILE A 129 -1.48 1.50 5.26
CA ILE A 129 -0.21 0.84 5.57
C ILE A 129 0.73 1.90 6.12
N HIS A 130 1.31 1.61 7.28
CA HIS A 130 2.39 2.39 7.86
C HIS A 130 3.61 1.48 7.98
N LEU A 131 4.56 1.66 7.07
CA LEU A 131 5.83 0.95 7.14
C LEU A 131 6.73 1.67 8.18
N MET A 132 7.19 0.93 9.18
CA MET A 132 8.32 1.40 10.00
C MET A 132 9.59 1.20 9.16
N ILE A 133 10.13 2.30 8.61
CA ILE A 133 11.36 2.31 7.80
C ILE A 133 12.38 3.25 8.42
#